data_AF-A0A353J898-F1
#
_entry.id   AF-A0A353J898-F1
#
_cell.length_a   1.000
_cell.length_b   1.000
_cell.length_c   1.000
_cell.angle_alpha   90.00
_cell.angle_beta   90.00
_cell.angle_gamma   90.00
#
_symmetry.space_group_name_H-M   'P 1'
#
loop_
_entity.id
_entity.type
_entity.pdbx_description
1 polymer ?
#
loop_
_entity_poly.entity_id
_entity_poly.type
_entity_poly.pdbx_seq_one_letter_code
_entity_poly.pdbx_strand_id
1 'polypeptide(L)'
;MNKKEIVSIKINEKLKDKIENQYKSFKEENNNEYIVFFAKKNGTSITIYVNKKNEYKVTFIGTNALKEARLWDENAEIATSKNKLKNAHWLNLDDQIGSDEVGTGDFFGPICVAASLVRKSDIAYLKSLGVDDSKKLTDEKIKELGKILINKFPYSQLSLENEKYNKLHDEGINLNEMKTKMHNQVLLNLKNKYHIDNIFVDQFLEKDKYYAYLSDTKDIVSNINFKTKGESYFPSVAVASIIARYSFLQKMEKLSDKYKMDIPFGASTKVNNFAKKFIKTYGIDELNKIVKKNFANYKEIIK
;
A
#
# COMPACT_ATOMS: atom_id res chain seq x y z
N MET A 1 23.23 -15.18 -19.91
CA MET A 1 22.04 -15.80 -19.29
C MET A 1 20.81 -15.40 -20.11
N ASN A 2 20.14 -16.34 -20.79
CA ASN A 2 18.95 -16.04 -21.57
C ASN A 2 17.85 -15.53 -20.64
N LYS A 3 17.36 -14.32 -20.91
CA LYS A 3 16.30 -13.66 -20.14
C LYS A 3 15.02 -14.47 -20.32
N LYS A 4 14.43 -14.98 -19.24
CA LYS A 4 13.15 -15.70 -19.31
C LYS A 4 12.08 -14.71 -19.79
N GLU A 5 11.39 -15.06 -20.86
CA GLU A 5 10.27 -14.28 -21.37
C GLU A 5 9.04 -14.51 -20.48
N ILE A 6 8.21 -13.48 -20.34
CA ILE A 6 6.94 -13.55 -19.64
C ILE A 6 5.88 -12.97 -20.57
N VAL A 7 4.79 -13.70 -20.76
CA VAL A 7 3.64 -13.24 -21.55
C VAL A 7 2.38 -13.56 -20.77
N SER A 8 1.45 -12.60 -20.66
CA SER A 8 0.17 -12.81 -20.00
C SER A 8 -0.97 -12.41 -20.92
N ILE A 9 -2.00 -13.25 -21.01
CA ILE A 9 -3.19 -13.03 -21.83
C ILE A 9 -4.42 -13.13 -20.94
N LYS A 10 -5.36 -12.19 -21.08
CA LYS A 10 -6.70 -12.30 -20.48
C LYS A 10 -7.51 -13.29 -21.31
N ILE A 11 -8.13 -14.27 -20.66
CA ILE A 11 -8.87 -15.33 -21.36
C ILE A 11 -10.28 -15.45 -20.78
N ASN A 12 -11.22 -15.89 -21.60
CA ASN A 12 -12.55 -16.27 -21.15
C ASN A 12 -12.58 -17.76 -20.75
N GLU A 13 -13.68 -18.20 -20.16
CA GLU A 13 -13.86 -19.59 -19.70
C GLU A 13 -13.72 -20.61 -20.83
N LYS A 14 -14.27 -20.32 -22.01
CA LYS A 14 -14.14 -21.19 -23.19
C LYS A 14 -12.68 -21.40 -23.62
N LEU A 15 -11.87 -20.34 -23.57
CA LEU A 15 -10.44 -20.40 -23.91
C LEU A 15 -9.63 -21.05 -22.78
N LYS A 16 -10.01 -20.85 -21.51
CA LYS A 16 -9.48 -21.55 -20.34
C LYS A 16 -9.57 -23.06 -20.52
N ASP A 17 -10.77 -23.58 -20.81
CA ASP A 17 -10.98 -25.03 -20.98
C ASP A 17 -10.17 -25.60 -22.15
N LYS A 18 -10.03 -24.85 -23.25
CA LYS A 18 -9.18 -25.24 -24.39
C LYS A 18 -7.70 -25.34 -24.00
N ILE A 19 -7.20 -24.36 -23.25
CA ILE A 19 -5.82 -24.33 -22.78
C ILE A 19 -5.58 -25.50 -21.81
N GLU A 20 -6.45 -25.71 -20.83
CA GLU A 20 -6.34 -26.82 -19.87
C GLU A 20 -6.29 -28.17 -20.58
N ASN A 21 -7.16 -28.38 -21.57
CA ASN A 21 -7.16 -29.60 -22.37
C ASN A 21 -5.87 -29.77 -23.19
N GLN A 22 -5.38 -28.70 -23.83
CA GLN A 22 -4.17 -28.74 -24.64
C GLN A 22 -2.91 -29.09 -23.84
N TYR A 23 -2.83 -28.63 -22.58
CA TYR A 23 -1.67 -28.85 -21.71
C TYR A 23 -1.90 -29.92 -20.64
N LYS A 24 -3.01 -30.67 -20.70
CA LYS A 24 -3.42 -31.64 -19.68
C LYS A 24 -2.36 -32.69 -19.36
N SER A 25 -1.66 -33.18 -20.39
CA SER A 25 -0.57 -34.17 -20.23
C SER A 25 0.69 -33.63 -19.56
N PHE A 26 0.78 -32.31 -19.38
CA PHE A 26 1.91 -31.60 -18.78
C PHE A 26 1.56 -30.98 -17.43
N LYS A 27 0.39 -31.31 -16.87
CA LYS A 27 -0.12 -30.76 -15.62
C LYS A 27 0.80 -31.15 -14.45
N GLU A 28 1.08 -30.18 -13.58
CA GLU A 28 1.75 -30.40 -12.30
C GLU A 28 0.86 -29.90 -11.16
N GLU A 29 1.05 -30.46 -9.97
CA GLU A 29 0.34 -30.00 -8.77
C GLU A 29 0.80 -28.61 -8.34
N ASN A 30 -0.14 -27.81 -7.84
CA ASN A 30 0.13 -26.47 -7.32
C ASN A 30 -0.79 -26.20 -6.12
N ASN A 31 -0.21 -25.77 -5.00
CA ASN A 31 -0.92 -25.58 -3.73
C ASN A 31 -1.48 -24.16 -3.54
N ASN A 32 -1.57 -23.36 -4.61
CA ASN A 32 -2.07 -21.99 -4.55
C ASN A 32 -3.55 -21.90 -4.97
N GLU A 33 -4.41 -21.44 -4.05
CA GLU A 33 -5.86 -21.31 -4.24
C GLU A 33 -6.28 -20.40 -5.41
N TYR A 34 -5.40 -19.51 -5.88
CA TYR A 34 -5.67 -18.61 -7.01
C TYR A 34 -5.20 -19.16 -8.36
N ILE A 35 -4.60 -20.35 -8.38
CA ILE A 35 -4.12 -21.04 -9.59
C ILE A 35 -5.08 -22.17 -9.90
N VAL A 36 -5.84 -22.02 -11.00
CA VAL A 36 -6.81 -23.04 -11.45
C VAL A 36 -6.14 -24.14 -12.26
N PHE A 37 -5.02 -23.81 -12.92
CA PHE A 37 -4.27 -24.76 -13.72
C PHE A 37 -2.79 -24.38 -13.79
N PHE A 38 -1.93 -25.40 -13.70
CA PHE A 38 -0.50 -25.26 -13.83
C PHE A 38 0.08 -26.41 -14.65
N ALA A 39 0.92 -26.09 -15.63
CA ALA A 39 1.61 -27.08 -16.46
C ALA A 39 3.02 -26.61 -16.85
N LYS A 40 3.92 -27.56 -17.14
CA LYS A 40 5.25 -27.27 -17.68
C LYS A 40 5.51 -28.07 -18.95
N LYS A 41 5.78 -27.34 -20.05
CA LYS A 41 6.09 -27.93 -21.35
C LYS A 41 7.34 -27.28 -21.92
N ASN A 42 8.35 -28.08 -22.27
CA ASN A 42 9.55 -27.65 -22.99
C ASN A 42 10.19 -26.37 -22.42
N GLY A 43 10.40 -26.32 -21.10
CA GLY A 43 11.01 -25.18 -20.41
C GLY A 43 10.12 -23.94 -20.27
N THR A 44 8.82 -24.05 -20.57
CA THR A 44 7.82 -22.99 -20.37
C THR A 44 6.78 -23.43 -19.35
N SER A 45 6.56 -22.59 -18.34
CA SER A 45 5.48 -22.75 -17.38
C SER A 45 4.23 -22.02 -17.88
N ILE A 46 3.09 -22.71 -17.82
CA ILE A 46 1.76 -22.20 -18.18
C ILE A 46 0.94 -22.17 -16.90
N THR A 47 0.54 -20.99 -16.47
CA THR A 47 -0.24 -20.82 -15.23
C THR A 47 -1.52 -20.05 -15.53
N ILE A 48 -2.67 -20.64 -15.21
CA ILE A 48 -3.95 -19.95 -15.27
C ILE A 48 -4.32 -19.49 -13.87
N TYR A 49 -4.57 -18.20 -13.74
CA TYR A 49 -5.05 -17.56 -12.52
C TYR A 49 -6.52 -17.21 -12.65
N VAL A 50 -7.23 -17.24 -11.52
CA VAL A 50 -8.58 -16.69 -11.38
C VAL A 50 -8.56 -15.57 -10.34
N ASN A 51 -9.25 -14.46 -10.63
CA ASN A 51 -9.45 -13.39 -9.65
C ASN A 51 -10.81 -13.54 -8.93
N LYS A 52 -11.04 -12.73 -7.89
CA LYS A 52 -12.31 -12.75 -7.12
C LYS A 52 -13.57 -12.40 -7.94
N LYS A 53 -13.43 -11.90 -9.17
CA LYS A 53 -14.52 -11.59 -10.11
C LYS A 53 -14.73 -12.69 -11.17
N ASN A 54 -14.10 -13.86 -10.99
CA ASN A 54 -14.13 -14.98 -11.92
C ASN A 54 -13.56 -14.66 -13.31
N GLU A 55 -12.62 -13.71 -13.40
CA GLU A 55 -11.90 -13.41 -14.62
C GLU A 55 -10.59 -14.21 -14.67
N TYR A 56 -10.29 -14.80 -15.83
CA TYR A 56 -9.15 -15.67 -16.01
C TYR A 56 -8.00 -14.98 -16.73
N LYS A 57 -6.78 -15.31 -16.33
CA LYS A 57 -5.55 -14.87 -16.99
C LYS A 57 -4.58 -16.02 -17.08
N VAL A 58 -4.11 -16.33 -18.28
CA VAL A 58 -3.01 -17.27 -18.47
C VAL A 58 -1.68 -16.51 -18.53
N THR A 59 -0.64 -17.07 -17.92
CA THR A 59 0.73 -16.55 -17.96
C THR A 59 1.69 -17.65 -18.42
N PHE A 60 2.49 -17.32 -19.42
CA PHE A 60 3.55 -18.15 -19.99
C PHE A 60 4.89 -17.59 -19.52
N ILE A 61 5.75 -18.43 -18.92
CA ILE A 61 7.08 -18.04 -18.43
C ILE A 61 8.11 -19.05 -18.91
N GLY A 62 9.10 -18.62 -19.67
CA GLY A 62 10.13 -19.53 -20.20
C GLY A 62 10.80 -19.00 -21.44
N THR A 63 11.68 -19.81 -22.04
CA THR A 63 12.37 -19.46 -23.29
C THR A 63 11.48 -19.53 -24.52
N ASN A 64 10.32 -20.17 -24.43
CA ASN A 64 9.34 -20.29 -25.52
C ASN A 64 8.00 -19.59 -25.18
N ALA A 65 7.99 -18.67 -24.21
CA ALA A 65 6.76 -18.09 -23.69
C ALA A 65 5.95 -17.36 -24.76
N LEU A 66 6.61 -16.56 -25.61
CA LEU A 66 5.94 -15.85 -26.71
C LEU A 66 5.34 -16.80 -27.73
N LYS A 67 6.07 -17.87 -28.09
CA LYS A 67 5.61 -18.86 -29.07
C LYS A 67 4.37 -19.61 -28.55
N GLU A 68 4.38 -20.05 -27.30
CA GLU A 68 3.25 -20.75 -26.69
C GLU A 68 2.05 -19.81 -26.48
N ALA A 69 2.29 -18.54 -26.12
CA ALA A 69 1.22 -17.55 -25.97
C ALA A 69 0.51 -17.23 -27.29
N ARG A 70 1.25 -17.15 -28.41
CA ARG A 70 0.70 -16.84 -29.74
C ARG A 70 -0.20 -17.92 -30.34
N LEU A 71 -0.25 -19.11 -29.73
CA LEU A 71 -1.26 -20.13 -30.07
C LEU A 71 -2.67 -19.71 -29.62
N TRP A 72 -2.76 -18.77 -28.68
CA TRP A 72 -4.01 -18.36 -28.03
C TRP A 72 -4.37 -16.90 -28.26
N ASP A 73 -3.37 -16.08 -28.57
CA ASP A 73 -3.52 -14.68 -28.97
C ASP A 73 -2.36 -14.30 -29.91
N GLU A 74 -2.63 -14.17 -31.21
CA GLU A 74 -1.63 -13.85 -32.23
C GLU A 74 -0.91 -12.51 -31.96
N ASN A 75 -1.59 -11.59 -31.26
CA ASN A 75 -1.07 -10.28 -30.89
C ASN A 75 -0.35 -10.29 -29.54
N ALA A 76 -0.13 -11.46 -28.94
CA ALA A 76 0.58 -11.57 -27.68
C ALA A 76 2.01 -11.01 -27.81
N GLU A 77 2.39 -10.19 -26.83
CA GLU A 77 3.69 -9.54 -26.74
C GLU A 77 4.42 -9.95 -25.45
N ILE A 78 5.76 -9.96 -25.51
CA ILE A 78 6.59 -10.11 -24.31
C ILE A 78 6.31 -8.95 -23.37
N ALA A 79 6.03 -9.26 -22.10
CA ALA A 79 5.93 -8.28 -21.04
C ALA A 79 7.30 -7.61 -20.83
N THR A 80 7.56 -6.56 -21.60
CA THR A 80 8.72 -5.69 -21.39
C THR A 80 8.44 -4.77 -20.21
N SER A 81 9.48 -4.43 -19.44
CA SER A 81 9.41 -3.38 -18.42
C SER A 81 8.90 -2.03 -18.98
N LYS A 82 8.99 -1.82 -20.31
CA LYS A 82 8.44 -0.66 -21.01
C LYS A 82 6.91 -0.69 -21.22
N ASN A 83 6.27 -1.86 -21.27
CA ASN A 83 4.81 -1.96 -21.38
C ASN A 83 4.08 -1.79 -20.02
N LYS A 84 4.80 -1.71 -18.90
CA LYS A 84 4.26 -1.22 -17.62
C LYS A 84 4.13 0.32 -17.56
N LEU A 85 4.90 1.05 -18.37
CA LEU A 85 4.93 2.51 -18.38
C LEU A 85 3.80 3.18 -19.16
N LYS A 86 2.94 2.40 -19.85
CA LYS A 86 1.96 2.99 -20.77
C LYS A 86 0.60 3.37 -20.20
N ASN A 87 0.23 3.05 -18.95
CA ASN A 87 -1.11 3.38 -18.43
C ASN A 87 -1.23 3.61 -16.90
N ALA A 88 -0.22 4.16 -16.24
CA ALA A 88 -0.42 4.80 -14.92
C ALA A 88 -0.56 6.31 -15.12
N HIS A 89 -1.60 6.72 -15.86
CA HIS A 89 -1.93 8.13 -15.94
C HIS A 89 -2.78 8.49 -14.72
N TRP A 90 -2.22 9.32 -13.85
CA TRP A 90 -3.02 10.03 -12.85
C TRP A 90 -4.20 10.71 -13.55
N LEU A 91 -5.40 10.58 -12.97
CA LEU A 91 -6.65 11.03 -13.57
C LEU A 91 -6.82 12.54 -13.50
N ASN A 92 -6.26 13.16 -12.46
CA ASN A 92 -6.29 14.61 -12.26
C ASN A 92 -4.86 15.11 -12.05
N LEU A 93 -4.48 16.12 -12.82
CA LEU A 93 -3.14 16.73 -12.83
C LEU A 93 -3.16 18.20 -12.43
N ASP A 94 -4.32 18.76 -12.10
CA ASP A 94 -4.42 20.13 -11.63
C ASP A 94 -3.93 20.23 -10.18
N ASP A 95 -3.80 21.47 -9.69
CA ASP A 95 -3.38 21.74 -8.33
C ASP A 95 -4.31 21.03 -7.35
N GLN A 96 -3.73 20.26 -6.43
CA GLN A 96 -4.49 19.35 -5.60
C GLN A 96 -3.80 19.05 -4.27
N ILE A 97 -4.63 18.88 -3.24
CA ILE A 97 -4.20 18.34 -1.95
C ILE A 97 -4.62 16.88 -1.88
N GLY A 98 -3.75 16.02 -1.36
CA GLY A 98 -4.00 14.59 -1.22
C GLY A 98 -3.53 14.11 0.13
N SER A 99 -4.21 13.13 0.73
CA SER A 99 -3.77 12.51 1.99
C SER A 99 -3.85 10.99 1.95
N ASP A 100 -2.95 10.38 2.73
CA ASP A 100 -2.82 8.93 2.91
C ASP A 100 -2.24 8.62 4.30
N GLU A 101 -2.32 7.36 4.73
CA GLU A 101 -1.81 6.89 6.02
C GLU A 101 -0.98 5.60 5.95
N VAL A 102 -0.24 5.36 7.04
CA VAL A 102 0.50 4.12 7.26
C VAL A 102 0.56 3.78 8.75
N GLY A 103 0.95 2.55 9.09
CA GLY A 103 1.14 2.12 10.48
C GLY A 103 -0.14 1.59 11.15
N THR A 104 -1.24 1.50 10.41
CA THR A 104 -2.55 1.04 10.93
C THR A 104 -2.56 -0.44 11.25
N GLY A 105 -1.86 -1.26 10.46
CA GLY A 105 -1.75 -2.71 10.62
C GLY A 105 -0.50 -3.18 11.37
N ASP A 106 0.34 -2.24 11.83
CA ASP A 106 1.57 -2.54 12.55
C ASP A 106 1.31 -2.59 14.05
N PHE A 107 1.70 -3.69 14.69
CA PHE A 107 1.54 -3.84 16.14
C PHE A 107 2.39 -2.83 16.91
N PHE A 108 3.63 -2.65 16.46
CA PHE A 108 4.57 -1.67 16.98
C PHE A 108 4.44 -0.34 16.26
N GLY A 109 4.73 0.75 16.99
CA GLY A 109 4.88 2.07 16.42
C GLY A 109 3.56 2.79 16.14
N PRO A 110 3.67 4.05 15.69
CA PRO A 110 2.55 4.98 15.58
C PRO A 110 1.70 4.74 14.32
N ILE A 111 0.58 5.45 14.23
CA ILE A 111 -0.09 5.70 12.95
C ILE A 111 0.43 7.03 12.42
N CYS A 112 0.82 7.09 11.14
CA CYS A 112 1.26 8.32 10.50
C CYS A 112 0.31 8.67 9.36
N VAL A 113 -0.24 9.88 9.40
CA VAL A 113 -1.07 10.46 8.34
C VAL A 113 -0.34 11.66 7.77
N ALA A 114 -0.29 11.78 6.45
CA ALA A 114 0.25 12.94 5.78
C ALA A 114 -0.73 13.47 4.74
N ALA A 115 -0.67 14.77 4.50
CA ALA A 115 -1.23 15.40 3.33
C ALA A 115 -0.14 16.17 2.58
N SER A 116 -0.24 16.24 1.26
CA SER A 116 0.67 17.03 0.42
C SER A 116 -0.09 17.88 -0.57
N LEU A 117 0.48 19.04 -0.91
CA LEU A 117 0.04 19.88 -2.03
C LEU A 117 0.96 19.59 -3.21
N VAL A 118 0.36 19.20 -4.33
CA VAL A 118 1.04 19.05 -5.62
C VAL A 118 0.42 20.02 -6.61
N ARG A 119 1.27 20.77 -7.32
CA ARG A 119 0.84 21.63 -8.42
C ARG A 119 1.01 20.94 -9.76
N LYS A 120 0.25 21.41 -10.74
CA LYS A 120 0.36 20.94 -12.13
C LYS A 120 1.78 21.04 -12.69
N SER A 121 2.53 22.08 -12.29
CA SER A 121 3.93 22.27 -12.66
C SER A 121 4.88 21.18 -12.13
N ASP A 122 4.51 20.47 -11.07
CA ASP A 122 5.36 19.48 -10.41
C ASP A 122 5.24 18.08 -11.03
N ILE A 123 4.22 17.84 -11.86
CA ILE A 123 3.87 16.52 -12.38
C ILE A 123 5.02 15.86 -13.15
N ALA A 124 5.71 16.64 -14.01
CA ALA A 124 6.84 16.12 -14.77
C ALA A 124 7.99 15.69 -13.84
N TYR A 125 8.24 16.45 -12.79
CA TYR A 125 9.26 16.15 -11.79
C TYR A 125 8.90 14.88 -10.99
N LEU A 126 7.66 14.76 -10.52
CA LEU A 126 7.21 13.57 -9.78
C LEU A 126 7.32 12.29 -10.62
N LYS A 127 7.00 12.36 -11.92
CA LYS A 127 7.20 11.25 -12.86
C LYS A 127 8.69 10.90 -13.02
N SER A 128 9.57 11.91 -13.10
CA SER A 128 11.02 11.67 -13.18
C SER A 128 11.59 10.97 -11.95
N LEU A 129 10.94 11.14 -10.79
CA LEU A 129 11.31 10.47 -9.53
C LEU A 129 10.73 9.05 -9.38
N GLY A 130 9.79 8.64 -10.25
CA GLY A 130 9.12 7.33 -10.16
C GLY A 130 8.13 7.21 -9.00
N VAL A 131 7.47 8.32 -8.61
CA VAL A 131 6.49 8.36 -7.52
C VAL A 131 5.21 7.57 -7.84
N ASP A 132 4.93 7.32 -9.12
CA ASP A 132 3.75 6.60 -9.62
C ASP A 132 3.74 5.09 -9.32
N ASP A 133 4.88 4.48 -8.94
CA ASP A 133 4.97 3.07 -8.51
C ASP A 133 5.21 2.91 -6.99
N SER A 134 4.67 3.84 -6.19
CA SER A 134 4.90 3.93 -4.73
C SER A 134 4.66 2.63 -3.96
N LYS A 135 3.70 1.81 -4.41
CA LYS A 135 3.34 0.51 -3.82
C LYS A 135 4.41 -0.58 -3.98
N LYS A 136 5.40 -0.40 -4.85
CA LYS A 136 6.53 -1.33 -5.02
C LYS A 136 7.86 -0.77 -4.52
N LEU A 137 7.85 0.38 -3.86
CA LEU A 137 9.08 0.97 -3.35
C LEU A 137 9.57 0.23 -2.11
N THR A 138 10.88 -0.05 -2.10
CA THR A 138 11.58 -0.55 -0.91
C THR A 138 11.70 0.55 0.14
N ASP A 139 11.97 0.19 1.38
CA ASP A 139 12.13 1.15 2.47
C ASP A 139 13.30 2.11 2.21
N GLU A 140 14.38 1.66 1.59
CA GLU A 140 15.51 2.51 1.18
C GLU A 140 15.06 3.57 0.18
N LYS A 141 14.27 3.19 -0.83
CA LYS A 141 13.77 4.13 -1.82
C LYS A 141 12.76 5.11 -1.22
N ILE A 142 11.95 4.66 -0.26
CA ILE A 142 11.06 5.55 0.50
C ILE A 142 11.88 6.56 1.31
N LYS A 143 13.00 6.17 1.93
CA LYS A 143 13.86 7.11 2.67
C LYS A 143 14.50 8.15 1.76
N GLU A 144 14.98 7.73 0.60
CA GLU A 144 15.54 8.63 -0.41
C GLU A 144 14.48 9.62 -0.92
N LEU A 145 13.35 9.12 -1.42
CA LEU A 145 12.29 9.95 -1.97
C LEU A 145 11.63 10.80 -0.90
N GLY A 146 11.34 10.24 0.28
CA GLY A 146 10.73 10.94 1.41
C GLY A 146 11.53 12.19 1.76
N LYS A 147 12.86 12.08 1.89
CA LYS A 147 13.75 13.22 2.12
C LYS A 147 13.68 14.28 1.02
N ILE A 148 13.61 13.87 -0.25
CA ILE A 148 13.47 14.81 -1.38
C ILE A 148 12.13 15.53 -1.32
N LEU A 149 11.04 14.78 -1.10
CA LEU A 149 9.68 15.28 -1.16
C LEU A 149 9.37 16.28 -0.03
N ILE A 150 9.77 15.98 1.22
CA ILE A 150 9.52 16.91 2.35
C ILE A 150 10.26 18.25 2.20
N ASN A 151 11.38 18.28 1.46
CA ASN A 151 12.13 19.50 1.22
C ASN A 151 11.59 20.31 0.05
N LYS A 152 10.83 19.69 -0.86
CA LYS A 152 10.35 20.34 -2.09
C LYS A 152 8.86 20.70 -2.05
N PHE A 153 8.03 19.87 -1.45
CA PHE A 153 6.58 19.99 -1.52
C PHE A 153 6.00 20.50 -0.20
N PRO A 154 5.00 21.40 -0.22
CA PRO A 154 4.23 21.70 0.97
C PRO A 154 3.48 20.46 1.46
N TYR A 155 3.59 20.18 2.74
CA TYR A 155 2.94 19.03 3.36
C TYR A 155 2.49 19.36 4.79
N SER A 156 1.58 18.55 5.31
CA SER A 156 1.21 18.50 6.72
C SER A 156 1.25 17.04 7.16
N GLN A 157 1.80 16.75 8.34
CA GLN A 157 1.98 15.40 8.82
C GLN A 157 1.62 15.32 10.30
N LEU A 158 0.88 14.28 10.67
CA LEU A 158 0.54 13.96 12.06
C LEU A 158 0.86 12.51 12.36
N SER A 159 1.42 12.26 13.55
CA SER A 159 1.62 10.92 14.07
C SER A 159 0.88 10.72 15.37
N LEU A 160 0.16 9.62 15.46
CA LEU A 160 -0.50 9.18 16.66
C LEU A 160 0.37 8.12 17.34
N GLU A 161 1.13 8.56 18.35
CA GLU A 161 1.98 7.70 19.16
C GLU A 161 1.16 6.67 19.94
N ASN A 162 1.77 5.50 20.22
CA ASN A 162 1.09 4.36 20.82
C ASN A 162 0.41 4.68 22.15
N GLU A 163 1.03 5.48 23.02
CA GLU A 163 0.41 5.86 24.30
C GLU A 163 -0.89 6.63 24.10
N LYS A 164 -0.90 7.63 23.19
CA LYS A 164 -2.11 8.39 22.89
C LYS A 164 -3.14 7.54 22.12
N TYR A 165 -2.69 6.69 21.21
CA TYR A 165 -3.55 5.72 20.53
C TYR A 165 -4.28 4.82 21.53
N ASN A 166 -3.55 4.22 22.47
CA ASN A 166 -4.11 3.34 23.48
C ASN A 166 -5.10 4.10 24.38
N LYS A 167 -4.75 5.31 24.81
CA LYS A 167 -5.66 6.16 25.58
C LYS A 167 -6.97 6.44 24.84
N LEU A 168 -6.91 6.83 23.56
CA LEU A 168 -8.11 7.08 22.76
C LEU A 168 -8.95 5.81 22.57
N HIS A 169 -8.28 4.68 22.36
CA HIS A 169 -8.96 3.38 22.23
C HIS A 169 -9.70 3.01 23.53
N ASP A 170 -9.07 3.23 24.69
CA ASP A 170 -9.68 2.98 26.01
C ASP A 170 -10.85 3.95 26.29
N GLU A 171 -10.82 5.15 25.70
CA GLU A 171 -11.94 6.11 25.68
C GLU A 171 -13.07 5.71 24.70
N GLY A 172 -12.96 4.57 24.01
CA GLY A 172 -13.97 4.06 23.09
C GLY A 172 -13.86 4.58 21.65
N ILE A 173 -12.83 5.38 21.34
CA ILE A 173 -12.61 5.92 20.00
C ILE A 173 -11.97 4.82 19.15
N ASN A 174 -12.60 4.49 18.03
CA ASN A 174 -12.10 3.42 17.15
C ASN A 174 -11.08 3.94 16.12
N LEU A 175 -10.34 3.01 15.50
CA LEU A 175 -9.29 3.33 14.53
C LEU A 175 -9.77 4.22 13.36
N ASN A 176 -10.97 3.97 12.83
CA ASN A 176 -11.49 4.75 11.71
C ASN A 176 -11.83 6.19 12.12
N GLU A 177 -12.35 6.39 13.33
CA GLU A 177 -12.56 7.72 13.88
C GLU A 177 -11.24 8.46 14.09
N MET A 178 -10.23 7.81 14.71
CA MET A 178 -8.90 8.40 14.89
C MET A 178 -8.30 8.85 13.56
N LYS A 179 -8.32 7.97 12.55
CA LYS A 179 -7.84 8.28 11.21
C LYS A 179 -8.60 9.45 10.60
N THR A 180 -9.93 9.44 10.69
CA THR A 180 -10.78 10.51 10.15
C THR A 180 -10.38 11.87 10.70
N LYS A 181 -10.26 11.99 12.03
CA LYS A 181 -9.82 13.22 12.71
C LYS A 181 -8.40 13.64 12.28
N MET A 182 -7.47 12.69 12.14
CA MET A 182 -6.11 12.98 11.66
C MET A 182 -6.07 13.46 10.20
N HIS A 183 -6.78 12.78 9.28
CA HIS A 183 -6.89 13.17 7.87
C HIS A 183 -7.51 14.56 7.74
N ASN A 184 -8.61 14.82 8.43
CA ASN A 184 -9.25 16.13 8.42
C ASN A 184 -8.27 17.24 8.83
N GLN A 185 -7.51 17.02 9.91
CA GLN A 185 -6.56 18.02 10.40
C GLN A 185 -5.41 18.29 9.43
N VAL A 186 -4.78 17.26 8.84
CA VAL A 186 -3.68 17.48 7.88
C VAL A 186 -4.16 18.16 6.59
N LEU A 187 -5.38 17.85 6.14
CA LEU A 187 -5.99 18.47 4.97
C LEU A 187 -6.35 19.93 5.27
N LEU A 188 -6.94 20.20 6.43
CA LEU A 188 -7.33 21.54 6.88
C LEU A 188 -6.12 22.49 6.95
N ASN A 189 -4.99 22.01 7.48
CA ASN A 189 -3.75 22.78 7.55
C ASN A 189 -3.30 23.28 6.17
N LEU A 190 -3.36 22.42 5.15
CA LEU A 190 -2.97 22.79 3.79
C LEU A 190 -4.04 23.62 3.09
N LYS A 191 -5.32 23.28 3.26
CA LYS A 191 -6.45 24.02 2.69
C LYS A 191 -6.45 25.47 3.16
N ASN A 192 -6.30 25.70 4.46
CA ASN A 192 -6.31 27.05 5.04
C ASN A 192 -5.10 27.89 4.61
N LYS A 193 -3.97 27.24 4.37
CA LYS A 193 -2.72 27.93 3.98
C LYS A 193 -2.65 28.25 2.48
N TYR A 194 -3.20 27.40 1.63
CA TYR A 194 -3.01 27.49 0.17
C TYR A 194 -4.31 27.68 -0.61
N HIS A 195 -5.48 27.60 0.04
CA HIS A 195 -6.81 27.79 -0.55
C HIS A 195 -7.07 26.90 -1.77
N ILE A 196 -6.68 25.62 -1.69
CA ILE A 196 -6.93 24.62 -2.73
C ILE A 196 -8.14 23.77 -2.34
N ASP A 197 -9.17 23.77 -3.20
CA ASP A 197 -10.41 23.00 -2.98
C ASP A 197 -10.42 21.62 -3.63
N ASN A 198 -9.47 21.33 -4.52
CA ASN A 198 -9.34 20.04 -5.16
C ASN A 198 -8.63 19.05 -4.22
N ILE A 199 -9.41 18.35 -3.39
CA ILE A 199 -8.90 17.53 -2.28
C ILE A 199 -9.23 16.05 -2.51
N PHE A 200 -8.23 15.20 -2.34
CA PHE A 200 -8.31 13.76 -2.54
C PHE A 200 -7.85 12.96 -1.31
N VAL A 201 -8.50 11.83 -1.05
CA VAL A 201 -8.16 10.93 0.07
C VAL A 201 -8.16 9.50 -0.44
N ASP A 202 -7.12 8.71 -0.08
CA ASP A 202 -7.20 7.25 -0.27
C ASP A 202 -8.32 6.71 0.61
N GLN A 203 -9.33 6.13 -0.02
CA GLN A 203 -10.58 5.81 0.66
C GLN A 203 -10.40 4.62 1.61
N PHE A 204 -10.48 4.88 2.92
CA PHE A 204 -10.44 3.86 3.96
C PHE A 204 -11.78 3.60 4.66
N LEU A 205 -12.79 4.45 4.42
CA LEU A 205 -14.18 4.21 4.81
C LEU A 205 -15.17 4.92 3.87
N GLU A 206 -16.46 4.70 4.08
CA GLU A 206 -17.54 5.38 3.36
C GLU A 206 -17.59 6.87 3.72
N LYS A 207 -17.91 7.71 2.73
CA LYS A 207 -17.96 9.17 2.86
C LYS A 207 -18.87 9.62 4.01
N ASP A 208 -20.06 9.05 4.12
CA ASP A 208 -21.04 9.47 5.14
C ASP A 208 -20.54 9.15 6.56
N LYS A 209 -19.87 7.99 6.72
CA LYS A 209 -19.22 7.63 7.99
C LYS A 209 -18.02 8.52 8.29
N TYR A 210 -17.25 8.94 7.28
CA TYR A 210 -16.16 9.91 7.47
C TYR A 210 -16.69 11.20 8.10
N TYR A 211 -17.76 11.77 7.53
CA TYR A 211 -18.34 12.99 8.09
C TYR A 211 -19.08 12.77 9.41
N ALA A 212 -19.68 11.60 9.65
CA ALA A 212 -20.28 11.27 10.93
C ALA A 212 -19.24 11.27 12.08
N TYR A 213 -18.04 10.75 11.83
CA TYR A 213 -16.92 10.78 12.78
C TYR A 213 -16.34 12.19 13.04
N LEU A 214 -16.77 13.20 12.27
CA LEU A 214 -16.38 14.59 12.44
C LEU A 214 -17.52 15.45 13.00
N SER A 215 -18.65 14.87 13.41
CA SER A 215 -19.83 15.62 13.89
C SER A 215 -19.53 16.53 15.10
N ASP A 216 -18.53 16.19 15.90
CA ASP A 216 -18.03 16.96 17.06
C ASP A 216 -16.83 17.86 16.72
N THR A 217 -16.37 17.86 15.47
CA THR A 217 -15.15 18.54 15.04
C THR A 217 -15.49 19.95 14.54
N LYS A 218 -14.82 20.96 15.09
CA LYS A 218 -15.09 22.38 14.80
C LYS A 218 -14.89 22.75 13.32
N ASP A 219 -13.74 22.37 12.76
CA ASP A 219 -13.35 22.77 11.41
C ASP A 219 -13.24 21.52 10.53
N ILE A 220 -14.14 21.39 9.55
CA ILE A 220 -14.28 20.20 8.71
C ILE A 220 -13.96 20.56 7.25
N VAL A 221 -13.11 19.75 6.62
CA VAL A 221 -12.85 19.85 5.18
C VAL A 221 -13.99 19.21 4.39
N SER A 222 -14.77 20.06 3.71
CA SER A 222 -15.85 19.65 2.82
C SER A 222 -15.36 19.35 1.40
N ASN A 223 -16.23 18.73 0.59
CA ASN A 223 -16.00 18.45 -0.84
C ASN A 223 -14.77 17.58 -1.15
N ILE A 224 -14.46 16.63 -0.25
CA ILE A 224 -13.38 15.67 -0.46
C ILE A 224 -13.78 14.62 -1.49
N ASN A 225 -12.86 14.33 -2.43
CA ASN A 225 -12.96 13.24 -3.38
C ASN A 225 -12.30 11.98 -2.80
N PHE A 226 -13.12 11.00 -2.44
CA PHE A 226 -12.66 9.71 -1.94
C PHE A 226 -12.48 8.72 -3.10
N LYS A 227 -11.33 8.04 -3.15
CA LYS A 227 -11.11 6.96 -4.12
C LYS A 227 -10.21 5.90 -3.52
N THR A 228 -10.59 4.63 -3.68
CA THR A 228 -9.73 3.51 -3.30
C THR A 228 -8.51 3.45 -4.21
N LYS A 229 -7.34 3.15 -3.63
CA LYS A 229 -6.03 3.20 -4.31
C LYS A 229 -5.74 4.60 -4.86
N GLY A 230 -6.06 5.63 -4.07
CA GLY A 230 -5.96 7.03 -4.46
C GLY A 230 -4.58 7.40 -5.00
N GLU A 231 -3.51 6.80 -4.48
CA GLU A 231 -2.13 7.04 -4.93
C GLU A 231 -1.87 6.64 -6.39
N SER A 232 -2.65 5.68 -6.92
CA SER A 232 -2.57 5.28 -8.33
C SER A 232 -3.23 6.30 -9.27
N TYR A 233 -4.03 7.22 -8.74
CA TYR A 233 -4.87 8.14 -9.52
C TYR A 233 -4.54 9.61 -9.29
N PHE A 234 -4.00 9.95 -8.11
CA PHE A 234 -3.77 11.33 -7.70
C PHE A 234 -2.33 11.51 -7.20
N PRO A 235 -1.54 12.40 -7.83
CA PRO A 235 -0.13 12.59 -7.49
C PRO A 235 0.07 13.07 -6.05
N SER A 236 -0.85 13.91 -5.54
CA SER A 236 -0.77 14.39 -4.15
C SER A 236 -1.01 13.27 -3.12
N VAL A 237 -1.85 12.28 -3.43
CA VAL A 237 -2.03 11.10 -2.58
C VAL A 237 -0.78 10.22 -2.65
N ALA A 238 -0.15 10.07 -3.82
CA ALA A 238 1.11 9.34 -3.95
C ALA A 238 2.26 9.98 -3.16
N VAL A 239 2.40 11.31 -3.23
CA VAL A 239 3.39 12.06 -2.44
C VAL A 239 3.08 11.93 -0.95
N ALA A 240 1.81 12.07 -0.54
CA ALA A 240 1.40 11.89 0.85
C ALA A 240 1.72 10.49 1.38
N SER A 241 1.47 9.45 0.59
CA SER A 241 1.79 8.05 0.91
C SER A 241 3.28 7.85 1.22
N ILE A 242 4.16 8.40 0.37
CA ILE A 242 5.61 8.33 0.58
C ILE A 242 6.03 9.11 1.82
N ILE A 243 5.48 10.32 2.04
CA ILE A 243 5.78 11.14 3.24
C ILE A 243 5.32 10.43 4.52
N ALA A 244 4.12 9.85 4.53
CA ALA A 244 3.58 9.11 5.67
C ALA A 244 4.47 7.89 5.99
N ARG A 245 4.84 7.09 4.96
CA ARG A 245 5.73 5.94 5.11
C ARG A 245 7.14 6.34 5.55
N TYR A 246 7.67 7.44 5.02
CA TYR A 246 8.95 7.98 5.45
C TYR A 246 8.92 8.35 6.94
N SER A 247 7.91 9.09 7.39
CA SER A 247 7.72 9.45 8.80
C SER A 247 7.61 8.21 9.71
N PHE A 248 6.86 7.20 9.28
CA PHE A 248 6.74 5.95 10.01
C PHE A 248 8.09 5.22 10.15
N LEU A 249 8.83 5.07 9.04
CA LEU A 249 10.15 4.44 9.05
C LEU A 249 11.12 5.18 9.99
N GLN A 250 11.15 6.51 9.96
CA GLN A 250 11.99 7.29 10.88
C GLN A 250 11.61 7.08 12.35
N LYS A 251 10.32 6.93 12.65
CA LYS A 251 9.85 6.66 14.03
C LYS A 251 10.20 5.25 14.47
N MET A 252 10.07 4.28 13.57
CA MET A 252 10.50 2.91 13.84
C MET A 252 12.01 2.80 14.05
N GLU A 253 12.82 3.51 13.26
CA GLU A 253 14.28 3.61 13.47
C GLU A 253 14.60 4.20 14.84
N LYS A 254 13.95 5.30 15.23
CA LYS A 254 14.14 5.89 16.57
C LYS A 254 13.80 4.92 17.70
N LEU A 255 12.74 4.13 17.54
CA LEU A 255 12.39 3.09 18.51
C LEU A 255 13.45 1.98 18.54
N SER A 256 13.87 1.49 17.37
CA SER A 256 14.94 0.48 17.28
C SER A 256 16.25 0.97 17.89
N ASP A 257 16.62 2.24 17.67
CA ASP A 257 17.81 2.87 18.23
C ASP A 257 17.72 3.06 19.74
N LYS A 258 16.54 3.41 20.25
CA LYS A 258 16.28 3.57 21.69
C LYS A 258 16.44 2.24 22.42
N TYR A 259 15.88 1.16 21.87
CA TYR A 259 15.88 -0.16 22.50
C TYR A 259 16.98 -1.09 22.01
N LYS A 260 17.88 -0.62 21.12
CA LYS A 260 18.98 -1.41 20.52
C LYS A 260 18.49 -2.77 19.99
N MET A 261 17.33 -2.78 19.36
CA MET A 261 16.67 -3.98 18.84
C MET A 261 15.95 -3.63 17.53
N ASP A 262 16.10 -4.48 16.50
CA ASP A 262 15.39 -4.31 15.24
C ASP A 262 13.91 -4.66 15.40
N ILE A 263 13.06 -3.65 15.55
CA ILE A 263 11.62 -3.84 15.77
C ILE A 263 10.96 -4.26 14.44
N PRO A 264 10.29 -5.42 14.39
CA PRO A 264 9.65 -5.90 13.17
C PRO A 264 8.33 -5.18 12.88
N PHE A 265 8.01 -5.04 11.59
CA PHE A 265 6.72 -4.53 11.11
C PHE A 265 5.62 -5.60 11.13
N GLY A 266 4.38 -5.14 10.99
CA GLY A 266 3.16 -5.92 10.90
C GLY A 266 2.70 -6.50 12.25
N ALA A 267 2.01 -7.64 12.17
CA ALA A 267 1.36 -8.29 13.31
C ALA A 267 1.46 -9.83 13.26
N SER A 268 2.53 -10.37 12.67
CA SER A 268 2.72 -11.82 12.48
C SER A 268 3.27 -12.53 13.74
N THR A 269 3.40 -13.86 13.70
CA THR A 269 4.05 -14.65 14.78
C THR A 269 5.49 -14.19 15.06
N LYS A 270 6.22 -13.70 14.05
CA LYS A 270 7.55 -13.09 14.23
C LYS A 270 7.48 -11.89 15.18
N VAL A 271 6.43 -11.09 15.09
CA VAL A 271 6.17 -9.92 15.94
C VAL A 271 5.90 -10.36 17.38
N ASN A 272 5.13 -11.44 17.59
CA ASN A 272 4.89 -12.00 18.93
C ASN A 272 6.19 -12.50 19.59
N ASN A 273 7.01 -13.23 18.84
CA ASN A 273 8.29 -13.73 19.33
C ASN A 273 9.24 -12.57 19.71
N PHE A 274 9.27 -11.52 18.89
CA PHE A 274 10.00 -10.30 19.22
C PHE A 274 9.48 -9.64 20.49
N ALA A 275 8.16 -9.47 20.64
CA ALA A 275 7.56 -8.84 21.80
C ALA A 275 7.84 -9.63 23.10
N LYS A 276 7.78 -10.97 23.06
CA LYS A 276 8.18 -11.83 24.19
C LYS A 276 9.65 -11.63 24.57
N LYS A 277 10.54 -11.50 23.58
CA LYS A 277 11.95 -11.16 23.82
C LYS A 277 12.08 -9.75 24.42
N PHE A 278 11.37 -8.79 23.89
CA PHE A 278 11.37 -7.41 24.36
C PHE A 278 10.97 -7.30 25.83
N ILE A 279 9.87 -7.97 26.24
CA ILE A 279 9.43 -8.00 27.65
C ILE A 279 10.51 -8.57 28.57
N LYS A 280 11.20 -9.64 28.15
CA LYS A 280 12.28 -10.24 28.96
C LYS A 280 13.45 -9.26 29.19
N THR A 281 13.68 -8.33 28.25
CA THR A 281 14.79 -7.38 28.32
C THR A 281 14.39 -6.06 29.00
N TYR A 282 13.21 -5.52 28.70
CA TYR A 282 12.79 -4.17 29.09
C TYR A 282 11.52 -4.11 29.95
N GLY A 283 10.84 -5.23 30.14
CA GLY A 283 9.58 -5.31 30.89
C GLY A 283 8.34 -4.94 30.07
N ILE A 284 7.18 -5.27 30.65
CA ILE A 284 5.86 -5.04 30.02
C ILE A 284 5.50 -3.56 29.93
N ASP A 285 5.94 -2.74 30.89
CA ASP A 285 5.63 -1.32 30.92
C ASP A 285 6.29 -0.56 29.79
N GLU A 286 7.51 -0.94 29.38
CA GLU A 286 8.15 -0.38 28.20
C GLU A 286 7.47 -0.86 26.91
N LEU A 287 7.03 -2.12 26.85
CA LEU A 287 6.28 -2.62 25.69
C LEU A 287 5.01 -1.80 25.47
N ASN A 288 4.29 -1.51 26.57
CA ASN A 288 3.04 -0.76 26.57
C ASN A 288 3.13 0.64 25.95
N LYS A 289 4.34 1.23 25.92
CA LYS A 289 4.61 2.55 25.33
C LYS A 289 4.77 2.52 23.81
N ILE A 290 5.01 1.35 23.23
CA ILE A 290 5.39 1.21 21.81
C ILE A 290 4.48 0.29 21.00
N VAL A 291 3.42 -0.25 21.61
CA VAL A 291 2.47 -1.17 20.95
C VAL A 291 1.04 -0.66 20.98
N LYS A 292 0.24 -1.13 20.01
CA LYS A 292 -1.22 -0.98 20.00
C LYS A 292 -1.86 -2.12 20.79
N LYS A 293 -2.33 -1.86 22.00
CA LYS A 293 -2.76 -2.90 22.96
C LYS A 293 -4.04 -3.64 22.57
N ASN A 294 -4.83 -3.08 21.67
CA ASN A 294 -6.06 -3.69 21.18
C ASN A 294 -5.84 -4.83 20.17
N PHE A 295 -4.61 -5.03 19.69
CA PHE A 295 -4.27 -6.12 18.77
C PHE A 295 -4.35 -7.49 19.45
N ALA A 296 -4.70 -8.51 18.66
CA ALA A 296 -4.69 -9.90 19.13
C ALA A 296 -3.31 -10.34 19.66
N ASN A 297 -2.23 -9.81 19.06
CA ASN A 297 -0.85 -10.00 19.49
C ASN A 297 -0.68 -9.70 20.99
N TYR A 298 -1.17 -8.53 21.45
CA TYR A 298 -1.03 -8.13 22.86
C TYR A 298 -1.69 -9.13 23.79
N LYS A 299 -2.92 -9.57 23.47
CA LYS A 299 -3.66 -10.58 24.25
C LYS A 299 -2.95 -11.94 24.32
N GLU A 300 -2.22 -12.31 23.27
CA GLU A 300 -1.42 -13.54 23.27
C GLU A 300 -0.16 -13.42 24.12
N ILE A 301 0.45 -12.23 24.16
CA ILE A 301 1.74 -12.00 24.82
C ILE A 301 1.59 -11.85 26.35
N ILE A 302 0.46 -11.31 26.82
CA ILE A 302 0.20 -11.07 28.25
C ILE A 302 -0.39 -12.29 28.98
N LYS A 303 -0.67 -13.39 28.27
CA LYS A 303 -1.06 -14.67 28.87
C LYS A 303 0.16 -15.44 29.33
#